data_AF-A0A8C2V2L6-F1
#
_entry.id   AF-A0A8C2V2L6-F1
#
_cell.length_a   1.000
_cell.length_b   1.000
_cell.length_c   1.000
_cell.angle_alpha   90.00
_cell.angle_beta   90.00
_cell.angle_gamma   90.00
#
_symmetry.space_group_name_H-M   'P 1'
#
loop_
_entity.id
_entity.type
_entity.pdbx_description
1 polymer ?
#
loop_
_entity_poly.entity_id
_entity_poly.type
_entity_poly.pdbx_seq_one_letter_code
_entity_poly.pdbx_strand_id
1 'polypeptide(L)' 'MNKSPVLVSFEDVVVDFTCEEWQDLDDAQRTLYRDVML' A
#
# COMPACT_ATOMS: atom_id res chain seq x y z
N MET A 1 13.11 -11.22 -25.61
CA MET A 1 12.91 -10.15 -24.61
C MET A 1 12.95 -10.79 -23.23
N ASN A 2 14.11 -10.75 -22.60
CA ASN A 2 14.31 -11.10 -21.21
C ASN A 2 13.71 -9.98 -20.36
N LYS A 3 12.47 -10.17 -19.91
CA LYS A 3 11.81 -9.28 -18.95
C LYS A 3 12.57 -9.44 -17.62
N SER A 4 13.48 -8.52 -17.33
CA SER A 4 14.12 -8.44 -16.01
C SER A 4 13.02 -8.34 -14.95
N PRO A 5 13.09 -9.09 -13.83
CA PRO A 5 12.12 -8.94 -12.76
C PRO A 5 12.25 -7.51 -12.22
N VAL A 6 11.18 -6.73 -12.34
CA VAL A 6 11.09 -5.45 -11.65
C VAL A 6 11.00 -5.80 -10.17
N LEU A 7 12.04 -5.46 -9.42
CA LEU A 7 12.04 -5.58 -7.97
C LEU A 7 11.09 -4.50 -7.44
N VAL A 8 9.89 -4.92 -7.06
CA VAL A 8 8.92 -4.05 -6.38
C VAL A 8 9.35 -3.98 -4.92
N SER A 9 9.70 -2.79 -4.45
CA SER A 9 10.04 -2.54 -3.06
C SER A 9 8.77 -2.26 -2.25
N PHE A 10 8.83 -2.40 -0.92
CA PHE A 10 7.70 -2.03 -0.07
C PHE A 10 7.34 -0.55 -0.26
N GLU A 11 8.32 0.32 -0.52
CA GLU A 11 8.12 1.74 -0.82
C GLU A 11 7.27 1.98 -2.08
N ASP A 12 7.27 1.05 -3.05
CA ASP A 12 6.43 1.14 -4.26
C ASP A 12 4.96 0.76 -4.00
N VAL A 13 4.66 0.15 -2.85
CA VAL A 13 3.31 -0.34 -2.48
C VAL A 13 2.73 0.43 -1.29
N VAL A 14 3.58 1.12 -0.53
CA VAL A 14 3.18 1.96 0.58
C VAL A 14 2.39 3.17 0.07
N VAL A 15 1.15 3.28 0.52
CA VAL A 15 0.31 4.45 0.29
C VAL A 15 0.20 5.20 1.61
N ASP A 16 0.85 6.35 1.71
CA ASP A 16 0.68 7.25 2.86
C ASP A 16 -0.65 7.99 2.72
N PHE A 17 -1.56 7.75 3.66
CA PHE A 17 -2.83 8.46 3.75
C PHE A 17 -2.72 9.62 4.72
N THR A 18 -3.32 10.75 4.36
CA THR A 18 -3.55 11.85 5.31
C THR A 18 -4.67 11.49 6.28
N CYS A 19 -4.81 12.25 7.38
CA CYS A 19 -5.81 11.98 8.42
C CYS A 19 -7.26 12.12 7.92
N GLU A 20 -7.50 12.96 6.92
CA GLU A 20 -8.80 13.07 6.24
C GLU A 20 -9.05 11.85 5.36
N GLU A 21 -8.11 11.47 4.50
CA GLU A 21 -8.23 10.29 3.64
C GLU A 21 -8.39 9.00 4.46
N TRP A 22 -7.76 8.92 5.64
CA TRP A 22 -7.89 7.78 6.55
C TRP A 22 -9.30 7.60 7.13
N GLN A 23 -10.09 8.67 7.22
CA GLN A 23 -11.48 8.62 7.64
C GLN A 23 -12.40 8.17 6.50
N ASP A 24 -12.02 8.47 5.26
CA ASP A 24 -12.74 8.08 4.04
C ASP A 24 -12.36 6.68 3.53
N LEU A 25 -11.35 6.03 4.13
CA LEU A 25 -10.96 4.67 3.77
C LEU A 25 -12.00 3.64 4.21
N ASP A 26 -12.29 2.72 3.29
CA ASP A 26 -13.09 1.53 3.59
C ASP A 26 -12.34 0.59 4.54
N ASP A 27 -13.11 -0.16 5.35
CA ASP A 27 -12.56 -1.12 6.31
C ASP A 27 -11.62 -2.15 5.68
N ALA A 28 -11.88 -2.54 4.43
CA ALA A 28 -11.01 -3.44 3.67
C ALA A 28 -9.64 -2.82 3.37
N GLN A 29 -9.59 -1.52 3.05
CA GLN A 29 -8.35 -0.80 2.77
C GLN A 29 -7.55 -0.53 4.04
N ARG A 30 -8.23 -0.21 5.16
CA ARG A 30 -7.58 -0.05 6.48
C ARG A 30 -6.99 -1.36 6.97
N THR A 31 -7.68 -2.48 6.72
CA THR A 31 -7.17 -3.82 7.04
C THR A 31 -5.94 -4.14 6.20
N LEU A 32 -6.01 -3.92 4.88
CA LEU A 32 -4.88 -4.15 3.99
C LEU A 32 -3.66 -3.28 4.35
N TYR A 33 -3.88 -2.00 4.68
CA TYR A 33 -2.82 -1.12 5.15
C TYR A 33 -2.15 -1.65 6.42
N ARG A 34 -2.94 -2.15 7.38
CA ARG A 34 -2.40 -2.76 8.61
C ARG A 34 -1.64 -4.06 8.33
N ASP A 35 -2.15 -4.91 7.45
CA ASP A 35 -1.54 -6.20 7.08
C ASP A 35 -0.25 -6.04 6.26
N VAL A 36 -0.11 -4.92 5.54
CA VAL A 36 1.08 -4.61 4.72
C VAL A 36 2.12 -3.82 5.52
N MET A 37 1.70 -3.04 6.54
CA MET A 37 2.60 -2.20 7.36
C MET A 37 3.11 -2.86 8.65
N LEU A 38 2.47 -3.92 9.17
CA LEU A 38 2.91 -4.69 10.36
C LEU A 38 3.66 -5.97 9.97
#